data_AF-A0A2Z5YW05-F1
#
_entry.id   AF-A0A2Z5YW05-F1
#
_cell.length_a   1.000
_cell.length_b   1.000
_cell.length_c   1.000
_cell.angle_alpha   90.00
_cell.angle_beta   90.00
_cell.angle_gamma   90.00
#
_symmetry.space_group_name_H-M   'P 1'
#
loop_
_entity.id
_entity.type
_entity.pdbx_description
1 polymer ?
#
loop_
_entity_poly.entity_id
_entity_poly.type
_entity_poly.pdbx_seq_one_letter_code
_entity_poly.pdbx_strand_id
1 'polypeptide(L)'
;MATPPAQPEPVAGHARPSPFRRPCGLAARARGSYIRGMFIETETTPNPATLKFLPGQQVMPSGTRDFASPEEAEASPLAEALFDTGEVTGVFFGRDFVSVTAAPGVDWSMLKPQVVAVLLDHFVSQAPLFAAGSASGIAVPPEDEDMGDDPADAEIVAQIKELIETRVRPAVAGDGGDIRYRGFREGVVYLTMQGACSGCPSSTATLKNGIEGLLKHYVPEVSEVRAA
;
A
#
# COMPACT_ATOMS: atom_id res chain seq x y z
N MET A 1 -96.52 27.01 4.70
CA MET A 1 -96.19 28.30 4.03
C MET A 1 -94.69 28.50 4.19
N ALA A 2 -93.88 28.74 3.18
CA ALA A 2 -94.06 28.69 1.75
C ALA A 2 -92.63 28.73 1.17
N THR A 3 -92.49 28.10 0.01
CA THR A 3 -91.64 28.56 -1.09
C THR A 3 -90.19 28.03 -1.16
N PRO A 4 -89.76 27.69 -2.41
CA PRO A 4 -88.64 26.82 -2.76
C PRO A 4 -87.53 27.66 -3.45
N PRO A 5 -87.07 27.33 -4.67
CA PRO A 5 -86.02 26.40 -5.07
C PRO A 5 -84.79 27.13 -5.67
N ALA A 6 -83.83 26.32 -6.15
CA ALA A 6 -83.04 26.41 -7.40
C ALA A 6 -82.58 27.78 -7.93
N GLN A 7 -81.37 27.78 -8.50
CA GLN A 7 -80.94 28.39 -9.80
C GLN A 7 -79.43 28.02 -10.01
N PRO A 8 -78.89 28.05 -11.25
CA PRO A 8 -78.32 26.86 -11.90
C PRO A 8 -76.86 27.02 -12.41
N GLU A 9 -76.31 25.92 -12.94
CA GLU A 9 -75.36 25.76 -14.10
C GLU A 9 -74.10 26.68 -14.19
N PRO A 10 -72.89 26.17 -14.56
CA PRO A 10 -72.73 25.50 -15.85
C PRO A 10 -71.75 24.33 -15.94
N VAL A 11 -72.05 23.50 -16.94
CA VAL A 11 -71.18 22.64 -17.75
C VAL A 11 -69.76 23.16 -17.98
N ALA A 12 -68.76 22.29 -17.76
CA ALA A 12 -67.47 22.37 -18.44
C ALA A 12 -66.82 20.98 -18.57
N GLY A 13 -66.60 20.58 -19.82
CA GLY A 13 -65.29 20.05 -20.24
C GLY A 13 -65.04 18.57 -20.07
N HIS A 14 -65.43 17.80 -21.09
CA HIS A 14 -64.74 16.57 -21.45
C HIS A 14 -63.26 16.85 -21.75
N ALA A 15 -62.34 16.21 -21.03
CA ALA A 15 -60.98 16.00 -21.50
C ALA A 15 -60.50 14.58 -21.13
N ARG A 16 -60.08 13.86 -22.17
CA ARG A 16 -59.66 12.46 -22.20
C ARG A 16 -58.44 12.20 -21.29
N PRO A 17 -58.20 10.93 -20.94
CA PRO A 17 -56.87 10.40 -21.25
C PRO A 17 -56.89 8.99 -21.85
N SER A 18 -56.10 8.81 -22.91
CA SER A 18 -55.61 7.55 -23.45
C SER A 18 -54.18 7.78 -23.92
N PRO A 19 -53.39 6.73 -24.19
CA PRO A 19 -53.16 5.56 -23.37
C PRO A 19 -51.68 5.51 -22.95
N PHE A 20 -51.39 4.60 -22.02
CA PHE A 20 -50.07 4.11 -21.64
C PHE A 20 -49.03 4.18 -22.78
N ARG A 21 -48.04 5.07 -22.63
CA ARG A 21 -46.74 4.95 -23.30
C ARG A 21 -45.67 4.78 -22.24
N ARG A 22 -45.08 3.59 -22.26
CA ARG A 22 -43.91 3.16 -21.50
C ARG A 22 -42.76 4.17 -21.65
N PRO A 23 -42.09 4.58 -20.56
CA PRO A 23 -40.72 5.03 -20.68
C PRO A 23 -39.83 3.80 -20.92
N CYS A 24 -39.09 3.90 -22.00
CA CYS A 24 -37.98 3.06 -22.43
C CYS A 24 -37.13 2.63 -21.23
N GLY A 25 -37.09 1.33 -20.94
CA GLY A 25 -36.09 0.75 -20.05
C GLY A 25 -34.73 1.00 -20.68
N LEU A 26 -33.99 1.94 -20.09
CA LEU A 26 -32.60 2.17 -20.39
C LEU A 26 -31.85 0.90 -19.94
N ALA A 27 -31.68 -0.03 -20.87
CA ALA A 27 -30.71 -1.10 -20.72
C ALA A 27 -29.36 -0.40 -20.52
N ALA A 28 -28.91 -0.32 -19.27
CA ALA A 28 -27.56 0.01 -18.95
C ALA A 28 -26.70 -1.01 -19.70
N ARG A 29 -26.15 -0.57 -20.84
CA ARG A 29 -25.09 -1.28 -21.53
C ARG A 29 -24.07 -1.63 -20.46
N ALA A 30 -23.93 -2.92 -20.19
CA ALA A 30 -22.73 -3.44 -19.57
C ALA A 30 -21.58 -2.81 -20.35
N ARG A 31 -20.88 -1.88 -19.70
CA ARG A 31 -19.58 -1.47 -20.20
C ARG A 31 -18.80 -2.76 -20.13
N GLY A 32 -18.61 -3.42 -21.27
CA GLY A 32 -17.57 -4.41 -21.43
C GLY A 32 -16.33 -3.69 -20.94
N SER A 33 -15.93 -4.01 -19.71
CA SER A 33 -14.68 -3.55 -19.16
C SER A 33 -13.66 -4.20 -20.06
N TYR A 34 -13.19 -3.42 -21.03
CA TYR A 34 -11.97 -3.67 -21.76
C TYR A 34 -11.01 -4.32 -20.77
N ILE A 35 -10.43 -5.46 -21.14
CA ILE A 35 -9.27 -6.01 -20.46
C ILE A 35 -8.33 -4.83 -20.30
N ARG A 36 -8.32 -4.22 -19.11
CA ARG A 36 -7.27 -3.28 -18.73
C ARG A 36 -6.10 -4.21 -18.66
N GLY A 37 -5.32 -4.25 -19.74
CA GLY A 37 -4.05 -4.97 -19.75
C GLY A 37 -3.33 -4.48 -18.52
N MET A 38 -3.24 -5.35 -17.52
CA MET A 38 -2.54 -5.01 -16.30
C MET A 38 -1.07 -5.11 -16.67
N PHE A 39 -0.45 -3.96 -16.89
CA PHE A 39 0.97 -3.86 -17.17
C PHE A 39 1.67 -3.65 -15.84
N ILE A 40 2.51 -4.61 -15.46
CA ILE A 40 3.36 -4.49 -14.29
C ILE A 40 4.66 -3.86 -14.77
N GLU A 41 4.91 -2.62 -14.35
CA GLU A 41 6.17 -1.93 -14.61
C GLU A 41 7.24 -2.45 -13.64
N THR A 42 8.51 -2.40 -14.06
CA THR A 42 9.62 -2.82 -13.22
C THR A 42 10.64 -1.70 -13.13
N GLU A 43 11.00 -1.31 -11.91
CA GLU A 43 12.01 -0.31 -11.61
C GLU A 43 13.22 -0.96 -10.95
N THR A 44 14.41 -0.49 -11.32
CA THR A 44 15.67 -0.89 -10.68
C THR A 44 15.84 -0.13 -9.37
N THR A 45 16.22 -0.84 -8.31
CA THR A 45 16.55 -0.21 -7.03
C THR A 45 18.07 -0.04 -6.87
N PRO A 46 18.55 0.77 -5.91
CA PRO A 46 19.96 0.85 -5.58
C PRO A 46 20.59 -0.49 -5.14
N ASN A 47 19.77 -1.48 -4.78
CA ASN A 47 20.22 -2.82 -4.46
C ASN A 47 20.10 -3.73 -5.70
N PRO A 48 21.20 -4.24 -6.27
CA PRO A 48 21.14 -5.08 -7.48
C PRO A 48 20.41 -6.41 -7.27
N ALA A 49 20.31 -6.87 -6.01
CA ALA A 49 19.56 -8.07 -5.66
C ALA A 49 18.06 -7.82 -5.49
N THR A 50 17.58 -6.57 -5.56
CA THR A 50 16.16 -6.23 -5.39
C THR A 50 15.60 -5.46 -6.58
N LEU A 51 14.46 -5.90 -7.11
CA LEU A 51 13.70 -5.17 -8.12
C LEU A 51 12.33 -4.78 -7.58
N LYS A 52 11.88 -3.60 -8.01
CA LYS A 52 10.58 -3.05 -7.66
C LYS A 52 9.60 -3.28 -8.80
N PHE A 53 8.42 -3.77 -8.47
CA PHE A 53 7.33 -4.10 -9.40
C PHE A 53 6.13 -3.22 -9.09
N LEU A 54 5.63 -2.48 -10.08
CA LEU A 54 4.51 -1.56 -9.96
C LEU A 54 3.32 -2.12 -10.76
N PRO A 55 2.33 -2.75 -10.11
CA PRO A 55 1.16 -3.30 -10.78
C PRO A 55 0.17 -2.25 -11.29
N GLY A 56 0.42 -0.96 -11.04
CA GLY A 56 -0.45 0.15 -11.46
C GLY A 56 -1.75 0.25 -10.64
N GLN A 57 -1.82 -0.45 -9.50
CA GLN A 57 -2.92 -0.39 -8.55
C GLN A 57 -2.41 -0.46 -7.11
N GLN A 58 -3.29 -0.09 -6.17
CA GLN A 58 -2.98 -0.19 -4.74
C GLN A 58 -2.82 -1.66 -4.33
N VAL A 59 -1.67 -1.98 -3.72
CA VAL A 59 -1.35 -3.31 -3.19
C VAL A 59 -1.77 -3.36 -1.73
N MET A 60 -1.18 -2.51 -0.90
CA MET A 60 -1.53 -2.37 0.51
C MET A 60 -2.45 -1.16 0.74
N PRO A 61 -3.64 -1.33 1.33
CA PRO A 61 -4.52 -0.21 1.67
C PRO A 61 -3.91 0.69 2.74
N SER A 62 -3.16 0.10 3.69
CA SER A 62 -2.48 0.82 4.77
C SER A 62 -1.28 0.03 5.28
N GLY A 63 -0.20 0.74 5.64
CA GLY A 63 1.00 0.13 6.17
C GLY A 63 1.88 -0.53 5.10
N THR A 64 2.88 -1.26 5.57
CA THR A 64 3.86 -1.99 4.78
C THR A 64 4.09 -3.34 5.44
N ARG A 65 4.50 -4.33 4.64
CA ARG A 65 4.79 -5.67 5.15
C ARG A 65 6.06 -6.20 4.50
N ASP A 66 7.03 -6.56 5.32
CA ASP A 66 8.18 -7.32 4.88
C ASP A 66 8.00 -8.80 5.18
N PHE A 67 8.52 -9.63 4.29
CA PHE A 67 8.59 -11.08 4.40
C PHE A 67 10.04 -11.47 4.15
N ALA A 68 10.77 -11.75 5.22
CA ALA A 68 12.19 -12.12 5.16
C ALA A 68 12.41 -13.63 5.14
N SER A 69 11.34 -14.41 5.32
CA SER A 69 11.39 -15.88 5.36
C SER A 69 10.15 -16.51 4.69
N PRO A 70 10.27 -17.76 4.19
CA PRO A 70 9.13 -18.49 3.64
C PRO A 70 8.00 -18.70 4.66
N GLU A 71 8.33 -18.88 5.95
CA GLU A 71 7.34 -19.05 7.02
C GLU A 71 6.48 -17.79 7.20
N GLU A 72 7.09 -16.60 7.15
CA GLU A 72 6.34 -15.34 7.17
C GLU A 72 5.46 -15.17 5.92
N ALA A 73 5.90 -15.72 4.78
CA ALA A 73 5.21 -15.61 3.49
C ALA A 73 3.87 -16.37 3.48
N GLU A 74 3.69 -17.41 4.31
CA GLU A 74 2.42 -18.14 4.46
C GLU A 74 1.24 -17.22 4.85
N ALA A 75 1.53 -16.05 5.42
CA ALA A 75 0.50 -15.06 5.75
C ALA A 75 -0.16 -14.47 4.49
N SER A 76 0.49 -14.53 3.33
CA SER A 76 0.04 -13.96 2.06
C SER A 76 0.16 -14.96 0.90
N PRO A 77 -0.95 -15.30 0.22
CA PRO A 77 -0.90 -16.17 -0.96
C PRO A 77 0.02 -15.65 -2.08
N LEU A 78 0.17 -14.32 -2.19
CA LEU A 78 1.09 -13.71 -3.15
C LEU A 78 2.55 -13.90 -2.73
N ALA A 79 2.86 -13.70 -1.45
CA ALA A 79 4.21 -13.88 -0.96
C ALA A 79 4.61 -15.36 -1.06
N GLU A 80 3.75 -16.28 -0.62
CA GLU A 80 3.95 -17.73 -0.75
C GLU A 80 4.27 -18.12 -2.20
N ALA A 81 3.45 -17.71 -3.16
CA ALA A 81 3.67 -18.01 -4.58
C ALA A 81 4.98 -17.43 -5.14
N LEU A 82 5.47 -16.30 -4.60
CA LEU A 82 6.77 -15.73 -4.97
C LEU A 82 7.93 -16.54 -4.36
N PHE A 83 7.81 -16.98 -3.11
CA PHE A 83 8.82 -17.82 -2.46
C PHE A 83 8.88 -19.23 -3.05
N ASP A 84 7.75 -19.78 -3.52
CA ASP A 84 7.66 -21.08 -4.19
C ASP A 84 8.46 -21.16 -5.51
N THR A 85 8.84 -20.01 -6.08
CA THR A 85 9.78 -19.98 -7.20
C THR A 85 11.16 -20.52 -6.83
N GLY A 86 11.51 -20.53 -5.53
CA GLY A 86 12.80 -20.99 -5.00
C GLY A 86 13.97 -20.03 -5.27
N GLU A 87 13.75 -18.98 -6.05
CA GLU A 87 14.76 -17.99 -6.46
C GLU A 87 14.63 -16.67 -5.68
N VAL A 88 13.58 -16.52 -4.88
CA VAL A 88 13.26 -15.34 -4.08
C VAL A 88 13.61 -15.57 -2.61
N THR A 89 14.31 -14.62 -2.00
CA THR A 89 14.71 -14.65 -0.58
C THR A 89 13.95 -13.66 0.27
N GLY A 90 13.33 -12.64 -0.33
CA GLY A 90 12.59 -11.62 0.39
C GLY A 90 11.51 -10.98 -0.48
N VAL A 91 10.37 -10.68 0.12
CA VAL A 91 9.27 -9.97 -0.54
C VAL A 91 8.84 -8.82 0.37
N PHE A 92 8.62 -7.65 -0.21
CA PHE A 92 8.17 -6.47 0.50
C PHE A 92 6.98 -5.84 -0.20
N PHE A 93 5.90 -5.63 0.54
CA PHE A 93 4.70 -4.96 0.06
C PHE A 93 4.67 -3.50 0.52
N GLY A 94 4.79 -2.61 -0.45
CA GLY A 94 4.52 -1.20 -0.32
C GLY A 94 3.05 -0.86 -0.56
N ARG A 95 2.75 0.44 -0.61
CA ARG A 95 1.38 0.95 -0.86
C ARG A 95 0.88 0.59 -2.26
N ASP A 96 1.72 0.80 -3.25
CA ASP A 96 1.43 0.70 -4.69
C ASP A 96 2.50 -0.09 -5.47
N PHE A 97 3.44 -0.70 -4.76
CA PHE A 97 4.52 -1.49 -5.35
C PHE A 97 4.82 -2.74 -4.51
N VAL A 98 5.46 -3.71 -5.16
CA VAL A 98 6.03 -4.91 -4.54
C VAL A 98 7.51 -4.93 -4.85
N SER A 99 8.36 -5.00 -3.83
CA SER A 99 9.80 -5.21 -4.00
C SER A 99 10.12 -6.68 -3.77
N VAL A 100 10.87 -7.29 -4.68
CA VAL A 100 11.27 -8.69 -4.59
C VAL A 100 12.80 -8.75 -4.55
N THR A 101 13.32 -9.47 -3.57
CA THR A 101 14.76 -9.73 -3.39
C THR A 101 15.08 -11.14 -3.88
N ALA A 102 16.01 -11.23 -4.82
CA ALA A 102 16.46 -12.49 -5.40
C ALA A 102 17.58 -13.14 -4.57
N ALA A 103 17.69 -14.45 -4.66
CA ALA A 103 18.79 -15.20 -4.07
C ALA A 103 20.14 -14.83 -4.74
N PRO A 104 21.27 -14.95 -4.02
CA PRO A 104 22.59 -14.69 -4.58
C PRO A 104 22.87 -15.60 -5.79
N GLY A 105 23.24 -14.99 -6.92
CA GLY A 105 23.58 -15.73 -8.14
C GLY A 105 22.42 -16.00 -9.11
N VAL A 106 21.22 -15.51 -8.81
CA VAL A 106 20.06 -15.60 -9.71
C VAL A 106 20.10 -14.52 -10.79
N ASP A 107 19.76 -14.91 -12.03
CA ASP A 107 19.62 -13.99 -13.16
C ASP A 107 18.20 -13.40 -13.23
N TRP A 108 18.10 -12.08 -13.03
CA TRP A 108 16.84 -11.34 -13.13
C TRP A 108 16.13 -11.48 -14.49
N SER A 109 16.86 -11.77 -15.57
CA SER A 109 16.27 -12.01 -16.89
C SER A 109 15.34 -13.23 -16.91
N MET A 110 15.60 -14.24 -16.07
CA MET A 110 14.78 -15.45 -15.94
C MET A 110 13.75 -15.32 -14.82
N LEU A 111 14.10 -14.67 -13.71
CA LEU A 111 13.20 -14.47 -12.58
C LEU A 111 12.10 -13.44 -12.87
N LYS A 112 12.40 -12.37 -13.61
CA LYS A 112 11.43 -11.29 -13.88
C LYS A 112 10.15 -11.78 -14.58
N PRO A 113 10.21 -12.58 -15.67
CA PRO A 113 8.99 -13.14 -16.27
C PRO A 113 8.16 -13.99 -15.29
N GLN A 114 8.80 -14.75 -14.39
CA GLN A 114 8.11 -15.58 -13.40
C GLN A 114 7.40 -14.72 -12.36
N VAL A 115 8.09 -13.74 -11.78
CA VAL A 115 7.52 -12.80 -10.80
C VAL A 115 6.34 -12.01 -11.39
N VAL A 116 6.49 -11.53 -12.63
CA VAL A 116 5.41 -10.81 -13.33
C VAL A 116 4.20 -11.72 -13.56
N ALA A 117 4.40 -13.00 -13.90
CA ALA A 117 3.31 -13.94 -14.09
C ALA A 117 2.54 -14.21 -12.79
N VAL A 118 3.24 -14.42 -11.68
CA VAL A 118 2.63 -14.62 -10.35
C VAL A 118 1.82 -13.40 -9.91
N LEU A 119 2.41 -12.20 -10.04
CA LEU A 119 1.72 -10.95 -9.74
C LEU A 119 0.48 -10.77 -10.63
N LEU A 120 0.62 -11.04 -11.94
CA LEU A 120 -0.50 -10.93 -12.88
C LEU A 120 -1.65 -11.85 -12.49
N ASP A 121 -1.36 -13.13 -12.21
CA ASP A 121 -2.35 -14.11 -11.82
C ASP A 121 -3.07 -13.71 -10.52
N HIS A 122 -2.33 -13.28 -9.50
CA HIS A 122 -2.89 -12.84 -8.22
C HIS A 122 -3.87 -11.67 -8.37
N PHE A 123 -3.47 -10.63 -9.09
CA PHE A 123 -4.29 -9.44 -9.26
C PHE A 123 -5.46 -9.63 -10.25
N VAL A 124 -5.30 -10.51 -11.24
CA VAL A 124 -6.39 -10.89 -12.16
C VAL A 124 -7.42 -11.77 -11.46
N SER A 125 -6.98 -12.72 -10.64
CA SER A 125 -7.86 -13.60 -9.85
C SER A 125 -8.54 -12.87 -8.71
N GLN A 126 -8.09 -11.64 -8.37
CA GLN A 126 -8.54 -10.88 -7.20
C GLN A 126 -8.42 -11.70 -5.91
N ALA A 127 -7.40 -12.55 -5.84
CA ALA A 127 -7.13 -13.36 -4.67
C ALA A 127 -6.89 -12.45 -3.45
N PRO A 128 -7.26 -12.87 -2.23
CA PRO A 128 -6.94 -12.14 -1.03
C PRO A 128 -5.42 -11.97 -0.92
N LEU A 129 -4.96 -10.73 -0.70
CA LEU A 129 -3.54 -10.47 -0.44
C LEU A 129 -3.07 -11.18 0.84
N PHE A 130 -3.98 -11.48 1.75
CA PHE A 130 -3.72 -12.16 3.03
C PHE A 130 -4.69 -13.32 3.23
N ALA A 131 -4.20 -14.43 3.78
CA ALA A 131 -5.03 -15.59 4.09
C ALA A 131 -6.10 -15.25 5.15
N ALA A 132 -7.29 -15.85 5.04
CA ALA A 132 -8.38 -15.64 5.99
C ALA A 132 -8.00 -16.21 7.37
N GLY A 133 -7.66 -15.33 8.31
CA GLY A 133 -7.06 -15.65 9.61
C GLY A 133 -5.81 -14.83 9.91
N SER A 134 -5.05 -14.44 8.87
CA SER A 134 -3.93 -13.48 8.99
C SER A 134 -4.39 -12.02 8.82
N ALA A 135 -5.62 -11.77 8.35
CA ALA A 135 -6.21 -10.43 8.29
C ALA A 135 -6.56 -9.84 9.68
N SER A 136 -6.76 -10.68 10.71
CA SER A 136 -6.76 -10.22 12.12
C SER A 136 -5.34 -9.95 12.66
N GLY A 137 -4.33 -10.24 11.83
CA GLY A 137 -2.93 -9.90 11.99
C GLY A 137 -2.50 -8.70 11.14
N ILE A 138 -3.39 -7.73 10.86
CA ILE A 138 -2.96 -6.32 10.81
C ILE A 138 -2.57 -5.91 12.24
N ALA A 139 -1.63 -6.64 12.82
CA ALA A 139 -0.68 -6.04 13.69
C ALA A 139 0.10 -5.11 12.75
N VAL A 140 -0.24 -3.82 12.80
CA VAL A 140 0.84 -2.89 13.15
C VAL A 140 1.48 -3.57 14.35
N PRO A 141 2.65 -4.22 14.21
CA PRO A 141 3.27 -4.95 15.30
C PRO A 141 3.23 -4.00 16.49
N PRO A 142 2.62 -4.41 17.61
CA PRO A 142 1.98 -3.52 18.57
C PRO A 142 2.99 -2.54 19.13
N GLU A 143 3.21 -1.41 18.44
CA GLU A 143 4.37 -0.51 18.64
C GLU A 143 5.54 -1.26 19.30
N ASP A 144 5.96 -2.40 18.71
CA ASP A 144 6.72 -3.43 19.46
C ASP A 144 7.93 -2.78 20.11
N GLU A 145 7.80 -2.57 21.42
CA GLU A 145 8.74 -1.96 22.33
C GLU A 145 9.52 -0.83 21.64
N ASP A 146 8.85 0.28 21.33
CA ASP A 146 9.54 1.57 21.16
C ASP A 146 10.56 1.61 22.30
N MET A 147 11.84 1.68 21.95
CA MET A 147 13.00 1.47 22.82
C MET A 147 13.01 2.61 23.84
N GLY A 148 12.07 2.56 24.78
CA GLY A 148 11.35 3.65 25.45
C GLY A 148 11.80 5.05 25.09
N ASP A 149 10.94 5.81 24.41
CA ASP A 149 11.07 7.26 24.27
C ASP A 149 11.03 7.89 25.68
N ASP A 150 11.93 8.85 25.95
CA ASP A 150 11.83 9.66 27.17
C ASP A 150 10.63 10.61 27.04
N PRO A 151 9.69 10.65 28.00
CA PRO A 151 8.57 11.60 27.95
C PRO A 151 9.03 13.07 27.87
N ALA A 152 10.25 13.39 28.30
CA ALA A 152 10.84 14.72 28.14
C ALA A 152 11.09 15.10 26.67
N ASP A 153 11.31 14.10 25.80
CA ASP A 153 11.64 14.27 24.38
C ASP A 153 10.42 14.05 23.47
N ALA A 154 9.20 13.95 24.02
CA ALA A 154 7.99 13.64 23.27
C ALA A 154 7.72 14.61 22.10
N GLU A 155 8.04 15.89 22.27
CA GLU A 155 7.91 16.90 21.21
C GLU A 155 8.92 16.64 20.07
N ILE A 156 10.14 16.23 20.42
CA ILE A 156 11.21 15.89 19.48
C ILE A 156 10.85 14.61 18.72
N VAL A 157 10.37 13.60 19.43
CA VAL A 157 9.91 12.33 18.85
C VAL A 157 8.78 12.55 17.86
N ALA A 158 7.80 13.40 18.21
CA ALA A 158 6.71 13.75 17.30
C ALA A 158 7.22 14.41 16.02
N GLN A 159 8.18 15.33 16.14
CA GLN A 159 8.82 15.99 15.01
C GLN A 159 9.63 15.00 14.14
N ILE A 160 10.38 14.08 14.75
CA ILE A 160 11.11 13.03 14.04
C ILE A 160 10.13 12.13 13.28
N LYS A 161 9.06 11.67 13.93
CA LYS A 161 8.02 10.82 13.32
C LYS A 161 7.36 11.55 12.13
N GLU A 162 7.07 12.84 12.25
CA GLU A 162 6.53 13.67 11.17
C GLU A 162 7.51 13.81 9.99
N LEU A 163 8.78 14.11 10.25
CA LEU A 163 9.81 14.22 9.20
C LEU A 163 10.04 12.90 8.47
N ILE A 164 10.01 11.79 9.21
CA ILE A 164 10.10 10.45 8.65
C ILE A 164 8.95 10.21 7.68
N GLU A 165 7.70 10.43 8.11
CA GLU A 165 6.52 10.17 7.27
C GLU A 165 6.44 11.10 6.06
N THR A 166 6.78 12.39 6.23
CA THR A 166 6.60 13.40 5.18
C THR A 166 7.73 13.46 4.17
N ARG A 167 8.96 13.08 4.55
CA ARG A 167 10.14 13.21 3.67
C ARG A 167 10.95 11.96 3.49
N VAL A 168 11.21 11.22 4.56
CA VAL A 168 12.09 10.05 4.48
C VAL A 168 11.38 8.89 3.81
N ARG A 169 10.18 8.51 4.27
CA ARG A 169 9.44 7.38 3.70
C ARG A 169 9.13 7.53 2.21
N PRO A 170 8.74 8.71 1.67
CA PRO A 170 8.59 8.90 0.22
C PRO A 170 9.88 8.62 -0.56
N ALA A 171 11.04 9.04 -0.04
CA ALA A 171 12.32 8.78 -0.68
C ALA A 171 12.67 7.28 -0.63
N VAL A 172 12.51 6.64 0.52
CA VAL A 172 12.81 5.20 0.71
C VAL A 172 11.85 4.30 -0.09
N ALA A 173 10.57 4.68 -0.18
CA ALA A 173 9.59 4.01 -1.03
C ALA A 173 9.96 4.12 -2.52
N GLY A 174 10.54 5.25 -2.93
CA GLY A 174 11.16 5.41 -4.25
C GLY A 174 12.22 4.34 -4.51
N ASP A 175 13.09 4.10 -3.54
CA ASP A 175 14.16 3.09 -3.56
C ASP A 175 13.64 1.65 -3.36
N GLY A 176 12.34 1.44 -3.15
CA GLY A 176 11.72 0.12 -3.00
C GLY A 176 11.85 -0.48 -1.60
N GLY A 177 12.07 0.33 -0.57
CA GLY A 177 12.09 -0.09 0.82
C GLY A 177 11.12 0.69 1.70
N ASP A 178 11.26 0.52 3.00
CA ASP A 178 10.61 1.35 4.01
C ASP A 178 11.47 1.42 5.27
N ILE A 179 11.14 2.35 6.18
CA ILE A 179 11.78 2.45 7.48
C ILE A 179 10.73 2.41 8.59
N ARG A 180 11.05 1.66 9.65
CA ARG A 180 10.30 1.63 10.90
C ARG A 180 11.09 2.37 11.97
N TYR A 181 10.46 3.33 12.62
CA TYR A 181 11.00 3.96 13.83
C TYR A 181 10.95 2.97 14.99
N ARG A 182 12.03 2.91 15.78
CA ARG A 182 12.16 2.03 16.96
C ARG A 182 12.35 2.78 18.27
N GLY A 183 12.67 4.08 18.25
CA GLY A 183 12.88 4.85 19.48
C GLY A 183 13.94 5.93 19.35
N PHE A 184 13.95 6.85 20.30
CA PHE A 184 14.92 7.94 20.39
C PHE A 184 15.43 8.07 21.83
N ARG A 185 16.75 8.08 22.00
CA ARG A 185 17.41 8.24 23.31
C ARG A 185 18.73 8.97 23.19
N GLU A 186 18.96 9.95 24.05
CA GLU A 186 20.26 10.64 24.19
C GLU A 186 20.78 11.21 22.84
N GLY A 187 19.87 11.68 21.98
CA GLY A 187 20.22 12.18 20.64
C GLY A 187 20.39 11.09 19.57
N VAL A 188 20.25 9.81 19.91
CA VAL A 188 20.37 8.69 18.97
C VAL A 188 18.99 8.20 18.54
N VAL A 189 18.74 8.23 17.23
CA VAL A 189 17.50 7.69 16.63
C VAL A 189 17.74 6.26 16.18
N TYR A 190 16.92 5.34 16.67
CA TYR A 190 16.94 3.93 16.28
C TYR A 190 15.87 3.66 15.21
N LEU A 191 16.31 3.12 14.07
CA LEU A 191 15.46 2.80 12.93
C LEU A 191 15.71 1.35 12.50
N THR A 192 14.67 0.64 12.08
CA THR A 192 14.80 -0.63 11.36
C THR A 192 14.52 -0.37 9.89
N MET A 193 15.43 -0.80 9.01
CA MET A 193 15.26 -0.70 7.55
C MET A 193 14.56 -1.94 7.03
N GLN A 194 13.59 -1.78 6.12
CA GLN A 194 12.81 -2.87 5.53
C GLN A 194 12.89 -2.84 4.00
N GLY A 195 12.59 -3.99 3.36
CA GLY A 195 12.60 -4.13 1.91
C GLY A 195 14.01 -4.03 1.32
N ALA A 196 14.16 -3.31 0.20
CA ALA A 196 15.43 -3.19 -0.54
C ALA A 196 16.61 -2.68 0.31
N CYS A 197 16.32 -1.96 1.39
CA CYS A 197 17.28 -1.33 2.27
C CYS A 197 17.82 -2.24 3.40
N SER A 198 17.22 -3.42 3.64
CA SER A 198 17.56 -4.28 4.79
C SER A 198 18.77 -5.20 4.56
N GLY A 199 19.06 -5.57 3.30
CA GLY A 199 19.97 -6.68 2.96
C GLY A 199 21.29 -6.29 2.27
N CYS A 200 21.58 -5.00 2.05
CA CYS A 200 22.78 -4.56 1.33
C CYS A 200 23.57 -3.53 2.15
N PRO A 201 24.83 -3.81 2.53
CA PRO A 201 25.64 -2.90 3.35
C PRO A 201 25.93 -1.56 2.67
N SER A 202 25.94 -1.53 1.33
CA SER A 202 26.13 -0.30 0.56
C SER A 202 24.87 0.58 0.57
N SER A 203 23.69 -0.02 0.46
CA SER A 203 22.41 0.69 0.50
C SER A 203 22.09 1.18 1.91
N THR A 204 22.34 0.37 2.94
CA THR A 204 22.15 0.77 4.34
C THR A 204 23.03 1.95 4.72
N ALA A 205 24.32 1.94 4.33
CA ALA A 205 25.25 3.01 4.68
C ALA A 205 24.88 4.34 4.02
N THR A 206 24.52 4.31 2.73
CA THR A 206 24.12 5.51 1.98
C THR A 206 22.83 6.10 2.53
N LEU A 207 21.83 5.24 2.78
CA LEU A 207 20.55 5.67 3.30
C LEU A 207 20.69 6.21 4.74
N LYS A 208 21.45 5.52 5.59
CA LYS A 208 21.77 5.97 6.96
C LYS A 208 22.33 7.39 6.95
N ASN A 209 23.34 7.65 6.13
CA ASN A 209 23.98 8.97 6.05
C ASN A 209 23.02 10.05 5.53
N GLY A 210 22.15 9.70 4.57
CA GLY A 210 21.12 10.61 4.06
C GLY A 210 20.08 10.99 5.12
N ILE A 211 19.58 10.00 5.87
CA ILE A 211 18.61 10.21 6.95
C ILE A 211 19.24 11.01 8.09
N GLU A 212 20.46 10.67 8.49
CA GLU A 212 21.18 11.36 9.56
C GLU A 212 21.40 12.85 9.23
N GLY A 213 21.84 13.16 8.00
CA GLY A 213 22.01 14.55 7.56
C GLY A 213 20.71 15.34 7.53
N LEU A 214 19.61 14.70 7.11
CA LEU A 214 18.29 15.34 7.08
C LEU A 214 17.76 15.60 8.49
N LEU A 215 17.82 14.60 9.38
CA LEU A 215 17.35 14.74 10.75
C LEU A 215 18.14 15.81 11.50
N LYS A 216 19.48 15.82 11.40
CA LYS A 216 20.34 16.87 11.99
C LYS A 216 20.01 18.29 11.52
N HIS A 217 19.51 18.43 10.30
CA HIS A 217 19.18 19.75 9.75
C HIS A 217 17.89 20.33 10.34
N TYR A 218 16.89 19.48 10.59
CA TYR A 218 15.58 19.91 11.10
C TYR A 218 15.45 19.78 12.63
N VAL A 219 16.22 18.88 13.24
CA VAL A 219 16.21 18.55 14.67
C VAL A 219 17.66 18.53 15.17
N PRO A 220 18.20 19.68 15.64
CA PRO A 220 19.60 19.77 16.08
C PRO A 220 19.93 18.90 17.30
N GLU A 221 18.92 18.38 18.00
CA GLU A 221 19.03 17.45 19.12
C GLU A 221 19.44 16.03 18.68
N VAL A 222 19.27 15.70 17.40
CA VAL A 222 19.71 14.41 16.83
C VAL A 222 21.22 14.43 16.58
N SER A 223 21.95 13.55 17.27
CA SER A 223 23.40 13.40 17.17
C SER A 223 23.81 12.26 16.24
N GLU A 224 23.05 11.16 16.20
CA GLU A 224 23.36 9.96 15.42
C GLU A 224 22.08 9.21 15.02
N VAL A 225 22.12 8.48 13.90
CA VAL A 225 21.10 7.49 13.53
C VAL A 225 21.73 6.11 13.62
N ARG A 226 21.01 5.10 14.13
CA ARG A 226 21.46 3.70 14.17
C ARG A 226 20.42 2.76 13.60
N ALA A 227 20.88 1.76 12.87
CA ALA A 227 20.05 0.65 12.43
C ALA A 227 19.94 -0.37 13.59
N ALA A 228 18.72 -0.72 13.98
CA ALA A 228 18.39 -1.69 15.02
C ALA A 228 17.66 -2.90 14.44
#